data_AF-A0A1B6VIY8-F1
#
_entry.id   AF-A0A1B6VIY8-F1
#
_cell.length_a   1.000
_cell.length_b   1.000
_cell.length_c   1.000
_cell.angle_alpha   90.00
_cell.angle_beta   90.00
_cell.angle_gamma   90.00
#
_symmetry.space_group_name_H-M   'P 1'
#
loop_
_entity.id
_entity.type
_entity.pdbx_description
1 polymer ?
#
loop_
_entity_poly.entity_id
_entity_poly.type
_entity_poly.pdbx_seq_one_letter_code
_entity_poly.pdbx_strand_id
1 'polypeptide(L)'
;MTNYLSRPCTAFAGTQQIASAALVDVALAIKHTKTHAPILTFDDATGAVIDLDLRGTTAEIVTRLTQRGEKEALAARTPRPRMKGEAPKPRGRPKLGVVAREVTLLPRHWEWLASQTGGASQALRRLIDDARRSDGGQTQIKVARERTYRFLSALAGDLPGFEEVTRALFAGDTDTFSHRMEAWPTDVRNYALALLQVTSPSEKPE
;
A
#
# COMPACT_ATOMS: atom_id res chain seq x y z
N MET A 1 11.12 -3.89 5.28
CA MET A 1 10.21 -5.00 4.94
C MET A 1 9.13 -5.00 6.00
N THR A 2 7.95 -4.46 5.70
CA THR A 2 6.86 -4.36 6.67
C THR A 2 6.36 -5.78 6.95
N ASN A 3 6.39 -6.18 8.23
CA ASN A 3 5.80 -7.43 8.67
C ASN A 3 4.30 -7.41 8.30
N TYR A 4 3.80 -8.49 7.69
CA TYR A 4 2.40 -8.61 7.26
C TYR A 4 1.41 -8.32 8.41
N LEU A 5 1.75 -8.76 9.63
CA LEU A 5 0.92 -8.55 10.81
C LEU A 5 0.87 -7.08 11.26
N SER A 6 1.90 -6.30 10.92
CA SER A 6 2.03 -4.88 11.27
C SER A 6 1.52 -3.96 10.17
N ARG A 7 0.89 -4.49 9.11
CA ARG A 7 0.28 -3.66 8.07
C ARG A 7 -0.85 -2.83 8.69
N PRO A 8 -0.84 -1.50 8.50
CA PRO A 8 -1.95 -0.65 8.92
C PRO A 8 -3.21 -1.00 8.13
N CYS A 9 -4.29 -1.29 8.86
CA CYS A 9 -5.56 -1.66 8.28
C CYS A 9 -6.71 -1.06 9.10
N THR A 10 -7.85 -0.91 8.44
CA THR A 10 -9.08 -0.42 9.06
C THR A 10 -10.23 -1.35 8.73
N ALA A 11 -11.02 -1.73 9.74
CA ALA A 11 -12.17 -2.60 9.59
C ALA A 11 -13.49 -1.85 9.85
N PHE A 12 -14.50 -2.19 9.06
CA PHE A 12 -15.85 -1.63 9.11
C PHE A 12 -16.90 -2.73 9.27
N ALA A 13 -17.92 -2.47 10.08
CA ALA A 13 -19.17 -3.24 10.14
C ALA A 13 -20.27 -2.42 9.47
N GLY A 14 -20.63 -2.77 8.22
CA GLY A 14 -21.43 -1.87 7.39
C GLY A 14 -20.70 -0.53 7.23
N THR A 15 -21.30 0.58 7.68
CA THR A 15 -20.71 1.93 7.57
C THR A 15 -20.03 2.44 8.84
N GLN A 16 -19.94 1.61 9.89
CA GLN A 16 -19.30 1.98 11.17
C GLN A 16 -17.90 1.38 11.27
N GLN A 17 -16.93 2.19 11.69
CA GLN A 17 -15.57 1.73 11.91
C GLN A 17 -15.49 0.89 13.20
N ILE A 18 -14.90 -0.30 13.11
CA ILE A 18 -14.66 -1.19 14.25
C ILE A 18 -13.30 -0.87 14.88
N ALA A 19 -12.25 -0.79 14.06
CA ALA A 19 -10.87 -0.61 14.49
C ALA A 19 -10.00 -0.10 13.33
N SER A 20 -8.96 0.67 13.67
CA SER A 20 -7.91 1.12 12.75
C SER A 20 -6.56 0.92 13.46
N ALA A 21 -5.81 -0.10 13.08
CA ALA A 21 -4.57 -0.50 13.77
C ALA A 21 -3.72 -1.43 12.88
N ALA A 22 -2.71 -2.08 13.46
CA ALA A 22 -2.03 -3.18 12.79
C ALA A 22 -3.00 -4.33 12.49
N LEU A 23 -2.78 -5.04 11.38
CA LEU A 23 -3.63 -6.12 10.89
C LEU A 23 -3.98 -7.17 11.96
N VAL A 24 -3.00 -7.55 12.79
CA VAL A 24 -3.23 -8.50 13.88
C VAL A 24 -4.24 -7.97 14.90
N ASP A 25 -4.09 -6.71 15.33
CA ASP A 25 -4.98 -6.10 16.32
C ASP A 25 -6.38 -5.90 15.75
N VAL A 26 -6.47 -5.50 14.48
CA VAL A 26 -7.75 -5.40 13.76
C VAL A 26 -8.44 -6.76 13.68
N ALA A 27 -7.73 -7.83 13.34
CA ALA A 27 -8.29 -9.19 13.29
C ALA A 27 -8.85 -9.63 14.66
N LEU A 28 -8.16 -9.29 15.75
CA LEU A 28 -8.63 -9.58 17.10
C LEU A 28 -9.82 -8.71 17.50
N ALA A 29 -9.81 -7.42 17.15
CA ALA A 29 -10.95 -6.54 17.39
C ALA A 29 -12.21 -7.03 16.65
N ILE A 30 -12.07 -7.46 15.39
CA ILE A 30 -13.18 -8.07 14.64
C ILE A 30 -13.67 -9.33 15.35
N LYS A 31 -12.78 -10.21 15.81
CA LYS A 31 -13.19 -11.43 16.51
C LYS A 31 -14.02 -11.16 17.76
N HIS A 32 -13.71 -10.09 18.48
CA HIS A 32 -14.41 -9.73 19.72
C HIS A 32 -15.69 -8.91 19.49
N THR A 33 -15.93 -8.45 18.26
CA THR A 33 -17.17 -7.73 17.95
C THR A 33 -18.37 -8.67 17.98
N LYS A 34 -19.53 -8.13 18.37
CA LYS A 34 -20.81 -8.85 18.38
C LYS A 34 -21.74 -8.42 17.23
N THR A 35 -21.20 -7.70 16.25
CA THR A 35 -22.01 -7.24 15.11
C THR A 35 -22.39 -8.42 14.20
N HIS A 36 -23.59 -8.33 13.63
CA HIS A 36 -24.05 -9.22 12.55
C HIS A 36 -23.95 -8.57 11.18
N ALA A 37 -23.56 -7.29 11.11
CA ALA A 37 -23.33 -6.59 9.86
C ALA A 37 -22.14 -7.21 9.11
N PRO A 38 -22.13 -7.17 7.76
CA PRO A 38 -20.99 -7.61 6.98
C PRO A 38 -19.76 -6.78 7.35
N ILE A 39 -18.62 -7.46 7.52
CA ILE A 39 -17.36 -6.84 7.92
C ILE A 39 -16.42 -6.80 6.74
N LEU A 40 -15.92 -5.60 6.44
CA LEU A 40 -14.86 -5.39 5.44
C LEU A 40 -13.62 -4.84 6.14
N THR A 41 -12.46 -5.40 5.80
CA THR A 41 -11.16 -4.90 6.26
C THR A 41 -10.41 -4.32 5.07
N PHE A 42 -9.84 -3.13 5.23
CA PHE A 42 -9.13 -2.41 4.19
C PHE A 42 -7.66 -2.26 4.56
N ASP A 43 -6.77 -2.46 3.58
CA ASP A 43 -5.36 -2.10 3.68
C ASP A 43 -5.22 -0.57 3.51
N ASP A 44 -4.72 0.14 4.53
CA ASP A 44 -4.69 1.61 4.50
C ASP A 44 -3.72 2.19 3.47
N ALA A 45 -2.74 1.38 3.01
CA ALA A 45 -1.79 1.80 2.00
C ALA A 45 -2.37 1.70 0.58
N THR A 46 -3.26 0.74 0.33
CA THR A 46 -3.74 0.40 -1.02
C THR A 46 -5.25 0.56 -1.23
N GLY A 47 -6.02 0.72 -0.15
CA GLY A 47 -7.49 0.75 -0.16
C GLY A 47 -8.12 -0.58 -0.55
N ALA A 48 -7.33 -1.65 -0.66
CA ALA A 48 -7.81 -2.97 -1.08
C ALA A 48 -8.46 -3.70 0.09
N VAL A 49 -9.51 -4.46 -0.20
CA VAL A 49 -10.14 -5.35 0.78
C VAL A 49 -9.20 -6.52 1.11
N ILE A 50 -8.98 -6.75 2.40
CA ILE A 50 -8.26 -7.90 2.93
C ILE A 50 -9.28 -8.92 3.42
N ASP A 51 -9.28 -10.09 2.81
CA ASP A 51 -10.04 -11.23 3.32
C ASP A 51 -9.32 -11.88 4.51
N LEU A 52 -10.04 -11.96 5.64
CA LEU A 52 -9.56 -12.46 6.91
C LEU A 52 -10.35 -13.70 7.34
N ASP A 53 -9.65 -14.84 7.43
CA ASP A 53 -10.21 -16.02 8.07
C ASP A 53 -10.06 -15.92 9.59
N LEU A 54 -11.17 -15.62 10.26
CA LEU A 54 -11.23 -15.42 11.72
C LEU A 54 -11.82 -16.62 12.49
N ARG A 55 -11.98 -17.78 11.83
CA ARG A 55 -12.48 -19.00 12.49
C ARG A 55 -11.50 -19.47 13.57
N GLY A 56 -11.95 -20.25 14.55
CA GLY A 56 -11.08 -20.91 15.53
C GLY A 56 -10.62 -20.02 16.69
N THR A 57 -9.53 -20.39 17.37
CA THR A 57 -8.98 -19.67 18.53
C THR A 57 -8.12 -18.47 18.13
N THR A 58 -7.83 -17.57 19.07
CA THR A 58 -6.97 -16.39 18.81
C THR A 58 -5.57 -16.81 18.34
N ALA A 59 -5.00 -17.85 18.96
CA ALA A 59 -3.70 -18.40 18.57
C ALA A 59 -3.71 -18.95 17.14
N GLU A 60 -4.78 -19.62 16.72
CA GLU A 60 -4.91 -20.15 15.35
C GLU A 60 -4.99 -19.04 14.30
N ILE A 61 -5.68 -17.94 14.60
CA ILE A 61 -5.75 -16.77 13.70
C ILE A 61 -4.37 -16.14 13.54
N VAL A 62 -3.67 -15.87 14.64
CA VAL A 62 -2.31 -15.28 14.61
C VAL A 62 -1.34 -16.18 13.86
N THR A 63 -1.45 -17.51 14.05
CA THR A 63 -0.64 -18.50 13.32
C THR A 63 -0.90 -18.41 11.82
N ARG A 64 -2.15 -18.36 11.39
CA ARG A 64 -2.53 -18.22 9.96
C ARG A 64 -2.03 -16.92 9.35
N LEU A 65 -2.16 -15.79 10.06
CA LEU A 65 -1.64 -14.50 9.60
C LEU A 65 -0.12 -14.52 9.46
N THR A 66 0.59 -15.14 10.42
CA THR A 66 2.04 -15.33 10.36
C THR A 66 2.46 -16.16 9.15
N GLN A 67 1.82 -17.32 8.94
CA GLN A 67 2.11 -18.17 7.79
C GLN A 67 1.83 -17.46 6.45
N ARG A 68 0.78 -16.65 6.37
CA ARG A 68 0.50 -15.83 5.19
C ARG A 68 1.59 -14.79 4.96
N GLY A 69 2.02 -14.09 6.00
CA GLY A 69 3.13 -13.14 5.93
C GLY A 69 4.45 -13.77 5.50
N GLU A 70 4.76 -14.96 6.01
CA GLU A 70 5.94 -15.73 5.61
C GLU A 70 5.87 -16.18 4.15
N LYS A 71 4.71 -16.66 3.68
CA LYS A 71 4.48 -17.02 2.28
C LYS A 71 4.63 -15.81 1.35
N GLU A 72 4.09 -14.65 1.71
CA GLU A 72 4.24 -13.42 0.95
C GLU A 72 5.70 -12.95 0.92
N ALA A 73 6.39 -13.00 2.05
CA ALA A 73 7.80 -12.66 2.13
C ALA A 73 8.67 -13.63 1.30
N LEU A 74 8.33 -14.92 1.29
CA LEU A 74 9.00 -15.92 0.46
C LEU A 74 8.73 -15.67 -1.02
N ALA A 75 7.49 -15.44 -1.42
CA ALA A 75 7.13 -15.12 -2.81
C ALA A 75 7.84 -13.85 -3.31
N ALA A 76 8.02 -12.85 -2.46
CA ALA A 76 8.78 -11.64 -2.78
C ALA A 76 10.30 -11.88 -2.88
N ARG A 77 10.81 -13.00 -2.38
CA ARG A 77 12.24 -13.37 -2.36
C ARG A 77 12.60 -14.45 -3.39
N THR A 78 11.66 -15.25 -3.87
CA THR A 78 11.92 -16.30 -4.86
C THR A 78 12.09 -15.67 -6.24
N PRO A 79 13.30 -15.68 -6.84
CA PRO A 79 13.46 -15.33 -8.24
C PRO A 79 12.77 -16.40 -9.07
N ARG A 80 12.07 -16.01 -10.16
CA ARG A 80 11.65 -16.97 -11.19
C ARG A 80 12.89 -17.73 -11.71
N PRO A 81 12.75 -19.00 -12.15
CA PRO A 81 13.91 -19.84 -12.47
C PRO A 81 14.80 -19.18 -13.52
N ARG A 82 16.09 -19.08 -13.18
CA ARG A 82 17.16 -18.48 -13.99
C ARG A 82 17.37 -19.28 -15.28
N MET A 83 17.39 -18.60 -16.44
CA MET A 83 18.22 -19.09 -17.55
C MET A 83 19.69 -18.83 -17.18
N LYS A 84 20.50 -19.87 -17.29
CA LYS A 84 21.90 -19.93 -16.83
C LYS A 84 22.77 -18.86 -17.49
N GLY A 85 23.53 -18.13 -16.66
CA GLY A 85 24.60 -17.24 -17.13
C GLY A 85 25.35 -16.58 -15.97
N GLU A 86 26.50 -17.15 -15.63
CA GLU A 86 27.66 -16.52 -14.97
C GLU A 86 27.75 -16.36 -13.43
N ALA A 87 28.95 -16.67 -12.93
CA ALA A 87 29.30 -16.95 -11.53
C ALA A 87 29.75 -15.70 -10.75
N PRO A 88 29.63 -15.66 -9.40
CA PRO A 88 29.98 -14.48 -8.61
C PRO A 88 31.41 -14.54 -8.07
N LYS A 89 32.07 -13.37 -8.00
CA LYS A 89 33.31 -13.13 -7.22
C LYS A 89 32.97 -12.17 -6.07
N PRO A 90 33.30 -12.44 -4.79
CA PRO A 90 32.96 -11.53 -3.70
C PRO A 90 34.17 -10.70 -3.26
N ARG A 91 34.02 -9.38 -3.16
CA ARG A 91 34.84 -8.55 -2.26
C ARG A 91 34.03 -7.42 -1.62
N GLY A 92 33.80 -7.57 -0.31
CA GLY A 92 33.73 -6.56 0.74
C GLY A 92 33.22 -5.15 0.41
N ARG A 93 31.93 -4.98 0.14
CA ARG A 93 31.27 -3.67 0.31
C ARG A 93 30.17 -3.79 1.38
N PRO A 94 30.13 -2.90 2.38
CA PRO A 94 29.06 -2.90 3.38
C PRO A 94 27.69 -2.82 2.68
N LYS A 95 26.77 -3.71 3.06
CA LYS A 95 25.43 -3.81 2.47
C LYS A 95 24.64 -2.55 2.83
N LEU A 96 24.58 -1.59 1.91
CA LEU A 96 23.83 -0.33 1.99
C LEU A 96 22.29 -0.50 2.00
N GLY A 97 21.76 -1.62 2.52
CA GLY A 97 20.32 -1.91 2.51
C GLY A 97 19.71 -2.06 1.10
N VAL A 98 20.53 -2.22 0.07
CA VAL A 98 20.08 -2.26 -1.33
C VAL A 98 19.45 -3.62 -1.65
N VAL A 99 18.19 -3.61 -2.10
CA VAL A 99 17.50 -4.82 -2.59
C VAL A 99 17.68 -4.91 -4.10
N ALA A 100 18.30 -5.99 -4.59
CA ALA A 100 18.42 -6.22 -6.03
C ALA A 100 17.06 -6.68 -6.59
N ARG A 101 16.60 -6.05 -7.67
CA ARG A 101 15.43 -6.45 -8.47
C ARG A 101 15.79 -6.35 -9.96
N GLU A 102 15.16 -7.18 -10.78
CA GLU A 102 15.40 -7.21 -12.22
C GLU A 102 14.70 -6.05 -12.92
N VAL A 103 15.39 -5.44 -13.88
CA VAL A 103 14.86 -4.41 -14.77
C VAL A 103 15.31 -4.75 -16.17
N THR A 104 14.38 -4.74 -17.12
CA THR A 104 14.67 -4.92 -18.54
C THR A 104 14.73 -3.55 -19.21
N LEU A 105 15.87 -3.24 -19.84
CA LEU A 105 16.09 -1.99 -20.56
C LEU A 105 16.58 -2.30 -21.98
N LEU A 106 16.42 -1.32 -22.87
CA LEU A 106 16.93 -1.41 -24.23
C LEU A 106 18.48 -1.43 -24.22
N PRO A 107 19.14 -2.11 -25.19
CA PRO A 107 20.60 -2.20 -25.24
C PRO A 107 21.31 -0.84 -25.14
N ARG A 108 20.83 0.17 -25.87
CA ARG A 108 21.33 1.55 -25.80
C ARG A 108 21.29 2.18 -24.39
N HIS A 109 20.31 1.81 -23.57
CA HIS A 109 20.21 2.31 -22.19
C HIS A 109 21.25 1.62 -21.30
N TRP A 110 21.53 0.34 -21.54
CA TRP A 110 22.59 -0.37 -20.85
C TRP A 110 23.97 0.18 -21.19
N GLU A 111 24.21 0.45 -22.47
CA GLU A 111 25.45 1.09 -22.93
C GLU A 111 25.64 2.46 -22.26
N TRP A 112 24.59 3.29 -22.22
CA TRP A 112 24.63 4.56 -21.52
C TRP A 112 24.82 4.41 -20.01
N LEU A 113 24.16 3.44 -19.35
CA LEU A 113 24.33 3.19 -17.91
C LEU A 113 25.75 2.68 -17.57
N ALA A 114 26.36 1.91 -18.47
CA ALA A 114 27.72 1.39 -18.31
C ALA A 114 28.78 2.49 -18.43
N SER A 115 28.50 3.58 -19.18
CA SER A 115 29.42 4.71 -19.32
C SER A 115 29.37 5.71 -18.15
N GLN A 116 28.44 5.53 -17.18
CA GLN A 116 28.27 6.46 -16.06
C GLN A 116 29.36 6.32 -14.99
N THR A 117 29.94 7.45 -14.57
CA THR A 117 30.90 7.50 -13.46
C THR A 117 30.17 7.21 -12.14
N GLY A 118 30.41 6.02 -11.56
CA GLY A 118 29.70 5.53 -10.35
C GLY A 118 28.82 4.31 -10.60
N GLY A 119 28.68 3.89 -11.86
CA GLY A 119 28.00 2.67 -12.28
C GLY A 119 26.47 2.80 -12.40
N ALA A 120 25.88 1.83 -13.10
CA ALA A 120 24.46 1.82 -13.47
C ALA A 120 23.51 2.07 -12.28
N SER A 121 23.75 1.45 -11.12
CA SER A 121 22.88 1.58 -9.94
C SER A 121 22.87 3.00 -9.37
N GLN A 122 23.97 3.74 -9.44
CA GLN A 122 24.01 5.13 -8.95
C GLN A 122 23.31 6.07 -9.93
N ALA A 123 23.52 5.87 -11.23
CA ALA A 123 22.84 6.64 -12.27
C ALA A 123 21.32 6.44 -12.24
N LEU A 124 20.86 5.20 -12.10
CA LEU A 124 19.43 4.90 -11.96
C LEU A 124 18.81 5.57 -10.73
N ARG A 125 19.50 5.58 -9.59
CA ARG A 125 19.00 6.29 -8.39
C ARG A 125 18.84 7.78 -8.66
N ARG A 126 19.85 8.44 -9.23
CA ARG A 126 19.78 9.87 -9.58
C ARG A 126 18.62 10.17 -10.53
N LEU A 127 18.47 9.38 -11.59
CA LEU A 127 17.35 9.54 -12.53
C LEU A 127 15.99 9.38 -11.85
N ILE A 128 15.86 8.41 -10.94
CA ILE A 128 14.63 8.20 -10.16
C ILE A 128 14.40 9.39 -9.22
N ASP A 129 15.43 9.88 -8.54
CA ASP A 129 15.32 11.00 -7.60
C ASP A 129 14.95 12.30 -8.34
N ASP A 130 15.53 12.54 -9.51
CA ASP A 130 15.21 13.70 -10.36
C ASP A 130 13.79 13.60 -10.92
N ALA A 131 13.37 12.43 -11.37
CA ALA A 131 12.00 12.19 -11.82
C ALA A 131 10.99 12.38 -10.67
N ARG A 132 11.29 11.85 -9.47
CA ARG A 132 10.44 12.02 -8.28
C ARG A 132 10.36 13.49 -7.85
N ARG A 133 11.45 14.23 -7.94
CA ARG A 133 11.49 15.67 -7.62
C ARG A 133 10.70 16.49 -8.65
N SER A 134 10.76 16.11 -9.93
CA SER A 134 10.07 16.79 -11.02
C SER A 134 8.57 16.47 -11.08
N ASP A 135 8.16 15.29 -10.59
CA ASP A 135 6.76 14.85 -10.55
C ASP A 135 5.89 15.66 -9.57
N GLY A 136 6.50 16.45 -8.68
CA GLY A 136 5.77 17.36 -7.79
C GLY A 136 4.73 16.69 -6.88
N GLY A 137 4.84 15.38 -6.66
CA GLY A 137 3.89 14.59 -5.89
C GLY A 137 2.67 14.08 -6.66
N GLN A 138 2.56 14.31 -7.98
CA GLN A 138 1.42 13.85 -8.78
C GLN A 138 1.20 12.33 -8.73
N THR A 139 2.28 11.55 -8.74
CA THR A 139 2.20 10.09 -8.59
C THR A 139 1.60 9.72 -7.24
N GLN A 140 2.00 10.39 -6.15
CA GLN A 140 1.45 10.09 -4.83
C GLN A 140 -0.02 10.50 -4.70
N ILE A 141 -0.40 11.65 -5.29
CA ILE A 141 -1.79 12.09 -5.36
C ILE A 141 -2.64 11.06 -6.12
N LYS A 142 -2.14 10.55 -7.25
CA LYS A 142 -2.83 9.50 -8.02
C LYS A 142 -3.02 8.23 -7.19
N VAL A 143 -1.98 7.77 -6.51
CA VAL A 143 -2.07 6.60 -5.61
C VAL A 143 -3.07 6.85 -4.48
N ALA A 144 -3.08 8.05 -3.89
CA ALA A 144 -4.02 8.43 -2.84
C ALA A 144 -5.48 8.42 -3.33
N ARG A 145 -5.72 8.91 -4.55
CA ARG A 145 -7.04 8.86 -5.19
C ARG A 145 -7.46 7.43 -5.49
N GLU A 146 -6.58 6.60 -6.03
CA GLU A 146 -6.87 5.20 -6.34
C GLU A 146 -7.20 4.39 -5.08
N ARG A 147 -6.46 4.54 -3.98
CA ARG A 147 -6.80 3.86 -2.71
C ARG A 147 -8.13 4.34 -2.14
N THR A 148 -8.39 5.64 -2.19
CA THR A 148 -9.66 6.22 -1.72
C THR A 148 -10.83 5.69 -2.54
N TYR A 149 -10.68 5.68 -3.87
CA TYR A 149 -11.69 5.15 -4.78
C TYR A 149 -12.00 3.67 -4.51
N ARG A 150 -10.97 2.82 -4.33
CA ARG A 150 -11.18 1.39 -4.02
C ARG A 150 -12.00 1.18 -2.74
N PHE A 151 -11.71 1.96 -1.69
CA PHE A 151 -12.50 1.93 -0.46
C PHE A 151 -13.95 2.34 -0.72
N LEU A 152 -14.16 3.50 -1.37
CA LEU A 152 -15.48 4.03 -1.64
C LEU A 152 -16.32 3.09 -2.51
N SER A 153 -15.75 2.53 -3.58
CA SER A 153 -16.45 1.58 -4.44
C SER A 153 -16.87 0.31 -3.69
N ALA A 154 -16.11 -0.12 -2.68
CA ALA A 154 -16.40 -1.34 -1.94
C ALA A 154 -17.43 -1.14 -0.80
N LEU A 155 -17.40 0.01 -0.12
CA LEU A 155 -18.24 0.26 1.06
C LEU A 155 -19.41 1.22 0.80
N ALA A 156 -19.22 2.19 -0.09
CA ALA A 156 -20.07 3.36 -0.25
C ALA A 156 -20.74 3.46 -1.64
N GLY A 157 -20.61 2.43 -2.48
CA GLY A 157 -21.17 2.43 -3.85
C GLY A 157 -22.68 2.66 -3.89
N ASP A 158 -23.40 2.22 -2.87
CA ASP A 158 -24.86 2.39 -2.75
C ASP A 158 -25.27 3.66 -1.99
N LEU A 159 -24.31 4.49 -1.53
CA LEU A 159 -24.63 5.73 -0.83
C LEU A 159 -25.07 6.83 -1.81
N PRO A 160 -26.05 7.67 -1.42
CA PRO A 160 -26.50 8.78 -2.27
C PRO A 160 -25.35 9.71 -2.66
N GLY A 161 -25.29 10.09 -3.94
CA GLY A 161 -24.29 11.02 -4.45
C GLY A 161 -22.91 10.42 -4.70
N PHE A 162 -22.78 9.08 -4.70
CA PHE A 162 -21.51 8.38 -4.95
C PHE A 162 -20.79 8.84 -6.23
N GLU A 163 -21.53 8.98 -7.34
CA GLU A 163 -20.95 9.40 -8.63
C GLU A 163 -20.38 10.83 -8.60
N GLU A 164 -21.06 11.75 -7.90
CA GLU A 164 -20.57 13.11 -7.71
C GLU A 164 -19.32 13.14 -6.82
N VAL A 165 -19.28 12.30 -5.79
CA VAL A 165 -18.11 12.15 -4.90
C VAL A 165 -16.91 11.60 -5.68
N THR A 166 -17.08 10.54 -6.47
CA THR A 166 -15.97 9.96 -7.27
C THR A 166 -15.50 10.94 -8.35
N ARG A 167 -16.41 11.70 -8.97
CA ARG A 167 -16.06 12.76 -9.92
C ARG A 167 -15.21 13.85 -9.26
N ALA A 168 -15.57 14.32 -8.08
CA ALA A 168 -14.80 15.32 -7.33
C ALA A 168 -13.42 14.78 -6.91
N LEU A 169 -13.35 13.51 -6.47
CA LEU A 169 -12.10 12.83 -6.11
C LEU A 169 -11.09 12.86 -7.27
N PHE A 170 -11.52 12.51 -8.48
CA PHE A 170 -10.63 12.48 -9.65
C PHE A 170 -10.34 13.86 -10.23
N ALA A 171 -11.26 14.82 -10.10
CA ALA A 171 -11.01 16.22 -10.43
C ALA A 171 -9.94 16.85 -9.52
N GLY A 172 -9.69 16.27 -8.34
CA GLY A 172 -8.70 16.77 -7.39
C GLY A 172 -9.18 17.94 -6.54
N ASP A 173 -10.48 18.19 -6.53
CA ASP A 173 -11.12 19.22 -5.72
C ASP A 173 -11.50 18.60 -4.36
N THR A 174 -10.59 18.72 -3.38
CA THR A 174 -10.75 18.15 -2.05
C THR A 174 -11.89 18.81 -1.27
N ASP A 175 -12.16 20.10 -1.50
CA ASP A 175 -13.22 20.83 -0.81
C ASP A 175 -14.59 20.35 -1.28
N THR A 176 -14.80 20.30 -2.60
CA THR A 176 -16.02 19.73 -3.18
C THR A 176 -16.18 18.26 -2.80
N PHE A 177 -15.10 17.48 -2.81
CA PHE A 177 -15.12 16.08 -2.39
C PHE A 177 -15.61 15.93 -0.94
N SER A 178 -15.07 16.72 0.00
CA SER A 178 -15.47 16.70 1.41
C SER A 178 -16.93 17.12 1.60
N HIS A 179 -17.34 18.23 0.97
CA HIS A 179 -18.70 18.76 1.06
C HIS A 179 -19.75 17.74 0.54
N ARG A 180 -19.45 17.03 -0.55
CA ARG A 180 -20.36 16.02 -1.11
C ARG A 180 -20.59 14.83 -0.18
N MET A 181 -19.66 14.54 0.72
CA MET A 181 -19.78 13.46 1.70
C MET A 181 -20.38 13.93 3.04
N GLU A 182 -20.84 15.18 3.17
CA GLU A 182 -21.37 15.69 4.45
C GLU A 182 -22.55 14.88 5.00
N ALA A 183 -23.40 14.38 4.10
CA ALA A 183 -24.56 13.56 4.44
C ALA A 183 -24.24 12.07 4.67
N TRP A 184 -22.99 11.64 4.44
CA TRP A 184 -22.58 10.25 4.63
C TRP A 184 -22.29 9.93 6.10
N PRO A 185 -22.30 8.64 6.48
CA PRO A 185 -21.85 8.22 7.80
C PRO A 185 -20.45 8.75 8.11
N THR A 186 -20.29 9.30 9.31
CA THR A 186 -19.08 10.01 9.75
C THR A 186 -17.81 9.18 9.55
N ASP A 187 -17.84 7.89 9.87
CA ASP A 187 -16.67 7.01 9.79
C ASP A 187 -16.22 6.80 8.34
N VAL A 188 -17.18 6.64 7.41
CA VAL A 188 -16.88 6.50 5.96
C VAL A 188 -16.20 7.76 5.44
N ARG A 189 -16.76 8.94 5.76
CA ARG A 189 -16.19 10.23 5.36
C ARG A 189 -14.78 10.41 5.94
N ASN A 190 -14.62 10.18 7.24
CA ASN A 190 -13.33 10.38 7.92
C ASN A 190 -12.25 9.47 7.34
N TYR A 191 -12.57 8.21 7.08
CA TYR A 191 -11.61 7.28 6.50
C TYR A 191 -11.28 7.61 5.04
N ALA A 192 -12.26 8.00 4.23
CA ALA A 192 -12.01 8.46 2.87
C ALA A 192 -11.08 9.69 2.83
N LEU A 193 -11.29 10.67 3.73
CA LEU A 193 -10.43 11.84 3.85
C LEU A 193 -9.02 11.47 4.32
N ALA A 194 -8.89 10.54 5.29
CA ALA A 194 -7.60 10.04 5.74
C ALA A 194 -6.84 9.32 4.61
N LEU A 195 -7.53 8.49 3.82
CA LEU A 195 -6.98 7.85 2.62
C LEU A 195 -6.64 8.86 1.52
N LEU A 196 -7.18 10.07 1.51
CA LEU A 196 -6.78 11.05 0.50
C LEU A 196 -5.48 11.79 0.89
N GLN A 197 -5.09 11.78 2.16
CA GLN A 197 -3.88 12.47 2.63
C GLN A 197 -2.61 11.76 2.18
N VAL A 198 -1.79 12.44 1.38
CA VAL A 198 -0.46 11.95 1.00
C VAL A 198 0.45 12.05 2.23
N THR A 199 0.69 10.94 2.91
CA THR A 199 1.67 10.88 4.00
C THR A 199 3.06 10.86 3.39
N SER A 200 3.73 12.01 3.36
CA SER A 200 5.17 12.05 3.07
C SER A 200 5.88 11.19 4.12
N PRO A 201 6.72 10.21 3.72
CA PRO A 201 7.50 9.47 4.70
C PRO A 201 8.40 10.47 5.41
N SER A 202 8.14 10.68 6.70
CA SER A 202 8.90 11.56 7.58
C SER A 202 10.41 11.29 7.41
N GLU A 203 11.12 12.31 6.93
CA GLU A 203 12.56 12.35 6.93
C GLU A 203 12.99 12.29 8.40
N LYS A 204 13.67 11.21 8.81
CA LYS A 204 14.20 11.10 10.17
C LYS A 204 15.12 12.31 10.43
N PRO A 205 14.95 13.04 11.55
CA PRO A 205 15.96 14.00 11.97
C PRO A 205 17.24 13.24 12.35
N GLU A 206 18.35 13.87 12.04
CA GLU A 206 19.75 13.45 12.12
C GLU A 206 20.18 12.98 13.53
#